data_AF-A0A3G8WXE0-F1
#
_entry.id   AF-A0A3G8WXE0-F1
#
_cell.length_a   1.000
_cell.length_b   1.000
_cell.length_c   1.000
_cell.angle_alpha   90.00
_cell.angle_beta   90.00
_cell.angle_gamma   90.00
#
_symmetry.space_group_name_H-M   'P 1'
#
loop_
_entity.id
_entity.type
_entity.pdbx_description
1 polymer ?
#
loop_
_entity_poly.entity_id
_entity_poly.type
_entity_poly.pdbx_seq_one_letter_code
_entity_poly.pdbx_strand_id
1 'polypeptide(L)'
;MEKIMEAPHIYLVEELELRVSIEAVEYKRKLNDFWLENTFDPHYFKRFMEGPLLSEFVQTIYKRTQHLNNNEINKYLTVSLSQFKTHNPALRFEALKEQYYKDYWYPNPEPDHHSKMSEYETKYFTHVFKWYEKHFHLFEEATKQALDDFKKGYLGSFADFSLQNNLQPKQKLKTNLTVKEIAYLFRALHDEGIIESRQKTDLFNFIAENFSSKQKEDISANSIKNAFDTPDFNAVDFWQEKFTHFMQKAKKDKEK
;
A
#
# COMPACT_ATOMS: atom_id res chain seq x y z
N MET A 1 -0.90 31.80 -26.06
CA MET A 1 -0.83 30.34 -25.87
C MET A 1 0.23 30.09 -24.81
N GLU A 2 -0.21 30.09 -23.55
CA GLU A 2 0.63 29.71 -22.43
C GLU A 2 0.93 28.22 -22.58
N LYS A 3 2.21 27.88 -22.82
CA LYS A 3 2.66 26.50 -22.66
C LYS A 3 2.36 26.16 -21.21
N ILE A 4 1.34 25.32 -20.99
CA ILE A 4 1.21 24.57 -19.75
C ILE A 4 2.52 23.79 -19.66
N MET A 5 3.47 24.29 -18.87
CA MET A 5 4.67 23.55 -18.53
C MET A 5 4.15 22.32 -17.79
N GLU A 6 4.19 21.16 -18.45
CA GLU A 6 4.02 19.89 -17.77
C GLU A 6 4.94 19.92 -16.55
N ALA A 7 4.35 19.85 -15.36
CA ALA A 7 5.12 19.80 -14.13
C ALA A 7 6.20 18.71 -14.28
N PRO A 8 7.46 18.97 -13.90
CA PRO A 8 8.52 17.99 -14.07
C PRO A 8 8.06 16.66 -13.50
N HIS A 9 8.22 15.58 -14.26
CA HIS A 9 7.88 14.24 -13.79
C HIS A 9 8.77 13.92 -12.60
N ILE A 10 8.29 14.22 -11.39
CA ILE A 10 8.92 13.82 -10.14
C ILE A 10 8.76 12.30 -10.06
N TYR A 11 9.89 11.61 -9.98
CA TYR A 11 9.94 10.16 -9.85
C TYR A 11 10.12 9.77 -8.36
N LEU A 12 10.03 8.47 -8.09
CA LEU A 12 9.81 7.98 -6.73
C LEU A 12 10.91 8.37 -5.73
N VAL A 13 12.18 8.42 -6.12
CA VAL A 13 13.26 8.74 -5.17
C VAL A 13 13.27 10.22 -4.80
N GLU A 14 13.03 11.10 -5.76
CA GLU A 14 12.94 12.55 -5.50
C GLU A 14 11.77 12.87 -4.56
N GLU A 15 10.63 12.20 -4.75
CA GLU A 15 9.47 12.33 -3.86
C GLU A 15 9.73 11.73 -2.46
N LEU A 16 10.45 10.61 -2.38
CA LEU A 16 10.89 10.04 -1.11
C LEU A 16 11.77 11.02 -0.33
N GLU A 17 12.79 11.58 -0.97
CA GLU A 17 13.72 12.53 -0.35
C GLU A 17 13.00 13.80 0.12
N LEU A 18 12.05 14.32 -0.66
CA LEU A 18 11.22 15.45 -0.27
C LEU A 18 10.41 15.15 1.00
N ARG A 19 9.78 13.97 1.09
CA ARG A 19 9.00 13.57 2.28
C ARG A 19 9.87 13.41 3.52
N VAL A 20 11.07 12.85 3.36
CA VAL A 20 12.06 12.75 4.45
C VAL A 20 12.47 14.13 4.93
N SER A 21 12.71 15.07 4.01
CA SER A 21 13.03 16.46 4.33
C SER A 21 11.91 17.16 5.11
N ILE A 22 10.68 17.06 4.63
CA ILE A 22 9.49 17.64 5.28
C ILE A 22 9.33 17.08 6.71
N GLU A 23 9.36 15.75 6.87
CA GLU A 23 9.20 15.13 8.20
C GLU A 23 10.33 15.53 9.15
N ALA A 24 11.57 15.67 8.65
CA ALA A 24 12.68 16.15 9.46
C ALA A 24 12.43 17.58 9.95
N VAL A 25 11.96 18.48 9.08
CA VAL A 25 11.60 19.85 9.47
C VAL A 25 10.47 19.86 10.49
N GLU A 26 9.40 19.08 10.26
CA GLU A 26 8.25 19.01 11.18
C GLU A 26 8.64 18.47 12.55
N TYR A 27 9.42 17.39 12.61
CA TYR A 27 9.91 16.84 13.87
C TYR A 27 10.83 17.82 14.58
N LYS A 28 11.68 18.54 13.85
CA LYS A 28 12.54 19.58 14.43
C LYS A 28 11.75 20.74 15.02
N ARG A 29 10.72 21.22 14.31
CA ARG A 29 9.83 22.28 14.79
C ARG A 29 9.08 21.85 16.05
N LYS A 30 8.56 20.61 16.10
CA LYS A 30 7.96 20.04 17.32
C LYS A 30 8.90 20.09 18.53
N LEU A 31 10.17 19.76 18.33
CA LEU A 31 11.18 19.81 19.41
C LEU A 31 11.53 21.24 19.83
N ASN A 32 11.59 22.18 18.90
CA ASN A 32 11.91 23.58 19.20
C ASN A 32 10.73 24.30 19.88
N ASP A 33 9.53 24.13 19.34
CA ASP A 33 8.33 24.88 19.75
C ASP A 33 7.69 24.29 21.02
N PHE A 34 7.82 22.98 21.24
CA PHE A 34 7.22 22.26 22.37
C PHE A 34 8.26 21.47 23.19
N TRP A 35 9.42 22.10 23.43
CA TRP A 35 10.58 21.47 24.09
C TRP A 35 10.31 20.97 25.53
N LEU A 36 9.30 21.52 26.22
CA LEU A 36 8.87 21.04 27.56
C LEU A 36 8.09 19.72 27.50
N GLU A 37 7.46 19.43 26.36
CA GLU A 37 6.56 18.28 26.16
C GLU A 37 7.20 17.20 25.29
N ASN A 38 8.24 17.54 24.53
CA ASN A 38 8.85 16.67 23.54
C ASN A 38 10.36 16.55 23.75
N THR A 39 10.81 15.31 23.96
CA THR A 39 12.23 14.96 23.95
C THR A 39 12.59 14.25 22.66
N PHE A 40 13.80 14.48 22.16
CA PHE A 40 14.29 13.79 20.97
C PHE A 40 14.36 12.27 21.19
N ASP A 41 13.53 11.51 20.46
CA ASP A 41 13.62 10.06 20.36
C ASP A 41 14.59 9.63 19.24
N PRO A 42 15.71 8.95 19.57
CA PRO A 42 16.69 8.47 18.59
C PRO A 42 16.13 7.45 17.58
N HIS A 43 15.03 6.77 17.89
CA HIS A 43 14.41 5.74 17.06
C HIS A 43 13.19 6.23 16.27
N TYR A 44 12.81 7.51 16.39
CA TYR A 44 11.67 8.09 15.67
C TYR A 44 11.76 7.81 14.17
N PHE A 45 12.88 8.23 13.54
CA PHE A 45 13.07 8.08 12.11
C PHE A 45 13.18 6.62 11.66
N LYS A 46 13.62 5.69 12.51
CA LYS A 46 13.54 4.25 12.20
C LYS A 46 12.07 3.84 11.99
N ARG A 47 11.21 4.15 12.95
CA ARG A 47 9.78 3.78 12.90
C ARG A 47 9.04 4.51 11.78
N PHE A 48 9.40 5.78 11.54
CA PHE A 48 8.86 6.57 10.44
C PHE A 48 9.18 5.93 9.08
N MET A 49 10.44 5.54 8.85
CA MET A 49 10.90 4.93 7.60
C MET A 49 10.24 3.56 7.36
N GLU A 50 10.21 2.69 8.38
CA GLU A 50 9.67 1.32 8.30
C GLU A 50 8.13 1.29 8.22
N GLY A 51 7.44 2.33 8.72
CA GLY A 51 5.99 2.35 8.83
C GLY A 51 5.34 3.41 7.94
N PRO A 52 5.03 4.61 8.47
CA PRO A 52 4.29 5.64 7.76
C PRO A 52 4.85 5.96 6.37
N LEU A 53 6.16 6.21 6.27
CA LEU A 53 6.77 6.63 5.00
C LEU A 53 6.73 5.51 3.95
N LEU A 54 7.05 4.27 4.33
CA LEU A 54 6.99 3.12 3.43
C LEU A 54 5.56 2.85 2.94
N SER A 55 4.57 2.92 3.83
CA SER A 55 3.16 2.76 3.45
C SER A 55 2.73 3.83 2.44
N GLU A 56 3.05 5.09 2.72
CA GLU A 56 2.66 6.20 1.86
C GLU A 56 3.40 6.19 0.51
N PHE A 57 4.66 5.75 0.52
CA PHE A 57 5.46 5.53 -0.70
C PHE A 57 4.78 4.50 -1.61
N VAL A 58 4.38 3.34 -1.07
CA VAL A 58 3.66 2.31 -1.85
C VAL A 58 2.34 2.82 -2.40
N GLN A 59 1.56 3.55 -1.59
CA GLN A 59 0.31 4.16 -2.05
C GLN A 59 0.54 5.17 -3.19
N THR A 60 1.66 5.89 -3.15
CA THR A 60 2.03 6.87 -4.17
C THR A 60 2.29 6.21 -5.51
N ILE A 61 2.93 5.03 -5.52
CA ILE A 61 3.11 4.22 -6.74
C ILE A 61 1.74 3.94 -7.38
N TYR A 62 0.76 3.48 -6.59
CA TYR A 62 -0.59 3.23 -7.09
C TYR A 62 -1.27 4.51 -7.60
N LYS A 63 -1.27 5.56 -6.79
CA LYS A 63 -1.91 6.85 -7.15
C LYS A 63 -1.37 7.44 -8.44
N ARG A 64 -0.07 7.29 -8.70
CA ARG A 64 0.58 7.79 -9.92
C ARG A 64 0.38 6.88 -11.12
N THR A 65 0.19 5.57 -10.91
CA THR A 65 0.03 4.59 -12.01
C THR A 65 -1.41 4.35 -12.42
N GLN A 66 -2.40 4.60 -11.55
CA GLN A 66 -3.82 4.27 -11.80
C GLN A 66 -4.43 4.92 -13.05
N HIS A 67 -3.90 6.06 -13.50
CA HIS A 67 -4.41 6.81 -14.66
C HIS A 67 -3.58 6.59 -15.93
N LEU A 68 -2.47 5.85 -15.83
CA LEU A 68 -1.52 5.65 -16.91
C LEU A 68 -1.87 4.38 -17.71
N ASN A 69 -1.51 4.37 -18.99
CA ASN A 69 -1.58 3.15 -19.79
C ASN A 69 -0.39 2.22 -19.52
N ASN A 70 -0.45 0.96 -19.97
CA ASN A 70 0.59 -0.04 -19.71
C ASN A 70 2.01 0.41 -20.12
N ASN A 71 2.17 1.12 -21.24
CA ASN A 71 3.48 1.59 -21.68
C ASN A 71 4.03 2.68 -20.76
N GLU A 72 3.16 3.60 -20.34
CA GLU A 72 3.50 4.68 -19.41
C GLU A 72 3.84 4.15 -18.03
N ILE A 73 3.08 3.18 -17.51
CA ILE A 73 3.36 2.52 -16.23
C ILE A 73 4.71 1.82 -16.29
N ASN A 74 4.98 1.04 -17.35
CA ASN A 74 6.26 0.36 -17.51
C ASN A 74 7.43 1.35 -17.50
N LYS A 75 7.28 2.46 -18.25
CA LYS A 75 8.29 3.52 -18.34
C LYS A 75 8.50 4.17 -16.97
N TYR A 76 7.42 4.58 -16.30
CA TYR A 76 7.46 5.26 -15.00
C TYR A 76 8.17 4.41 -13.94
N LEU A 77 7.77 3.15 -13.78
CA LEU A 77 8.36 2.24 -12.81
C LEU A 77 9.81 1.88 -13.14
N THR A 78 10.14 1.70 -14.43
CA THR A 78 11.52 1.42 -14.86
C THR A 78 12.46 2.60 -14.60
N VAL A 79 12.02 3.83 -14.90
CA VAL A 79 12.81 5.05 -14.63
C VAL A 79 12.92 5.30 -13.12
N SER A 80 11.84 5.10 -12.37
CA SER A 80 11.88 5.24 -10.91
C SER A 80 12.82 4.21 -10.27
N LEU A 81 12.85 2.97 -10.77
CA LEU A 81 13.79 1.96 -10.28
C LEU A 81 15.24 2.29 -10.65
N SER A 82 15.48 2.88 -11.83
CA SER A 82 16.83 3.31 -12.21
C SER A 82 17.33 4.50 -11.38
N GLN A 83 16.42 5.33 -10.85
CA GLN A 83 16.79 6.39 -9.92
C GLN A 83 17.46 5.89 -8.66
N PHE A 84 17.07 4.73 -8.11
CA PHE A 84 17.72 4.17 -6.91
C PHE A 84 19.23 3.95 -7.08
N LYS A 85 19.70 3.78 -8.33
CA LYS A 85 21.13 3.69 -8.64
C LYS A 85 21.82 5.05 -8.70
N THR A 86 21.14 6.05 -9.28
CA THR A 86 21.71 7.40 -9.47
C THR A 86 21.57 8.27 -8.22
N HIS A 87 20.58 7.98 -7.39
CA HIS A 87 20.26 8.65 -6.13
C HIS A 87 20.63 7.78 -4.92
N ASN A 88 21.70 7.00 -5.04
CA ASN A 88 22.23 6.24 -3.92
C ASN A 88 22.56 7.19 -2.75
N PRO A 89 22.18 6.88 -1.50
CA PRO A 89 22.47 7.71 -0.34
C PRO A 89 23.93 8.19 -0.26
N ALA A 90 24.91 7.35 -0.62
CA ALA A 90 26.33 7.71 -0.63
C ALA A 90 26.65 8.96 -1.48
N LEU A 91 25.80 9.31 -2.45
CA LEU A 91 25.93 10.47 -3.34
C LEU A 91 24.94 11.60 -3.02
N ARG A 92 24.01 11.38 -2.09
CA ARG A 92 22.86 12.27 -1.87
C ARG A 92 22.92 13.06 -0.56
N PHE A 93 23.92 12.82 0.29
CA PHE A 93 24.02 13.51 1.59
C PHE A 93 23.91 15.04 1.49
N GLU A 94 24.76 15.68 0.68
CA GLU A 94 24.74 17.15 0.54
C GLU A 94 23.46 17.66 -0.14
N ALA A 95 22.92 16.91 -1.12
CA ALA A 95 21.68 17.28 -1.79
C ALA A 95 20.47 17.28 -0.84
N LEU A 96 20.32 16.24 -0.01
CA LEU A 96 19.26 16.20 1.00
C LEU A 96 19.49 17.22 2.12
N LYS A 97 20.76 17.51 2.47
CA LYS A 97 21.08 18.53 3.46
C LYS A 97 20.66 19.92 2.99
N GLU A 98 20.99 20.25 1.74
CA GLU A 98 20.56 21.49 1.09
C GLU A 98 19.03 21.58 1.04
N GLN A 99 18.34 20.50 0.65
CA GLN A 99 16.88 20.45 0.61
C GLN A 99 16.25 20.63 2.00
N TYR A 100 16.76 19.93 3.02
CA TYR A 100 16.32 20.09 4.41
C TYR A 100 16.48 21.52 4.90
N TYR A 101 17.60 22.16 4.59
CA TYR A 101 17.86 23.53 5.03
C TYR A 101 16.88 24.52 4.38
N LYS A 102 16.63 24.36 3.07
CA LYS A 102 15.60 25.12 2.35
C LYS A 102 14.22 24.95 2.97
N ASP A 103 13.81 23.71 3.21
CA ASP A 103 12.48 23.40 3.74
C ASP A 103 12.31 23.89 5.19
N TYR A 104 13.40 23.91 5.97
CA TYR A 104 13.39 24.42 7.34
C TYR A 104 13.06 25.92 7.38
N TRP A 105 13.64 26.70 6.47
CA TRP A 105 13.45 28.15 6.40
C TRP A 105 12.17 28.56 5.68
N TYR A 106 11.60 27.72 4.81
CA TYR A 106 10.35 28.01 4.10
C TYR A 106 9.21 28.40 5.07
N PRO A 107 8.44 29.49 4.78
CA PRO A 107 8.45 30.30 3.55
C PRO A 107 9.45 31.48 3.55
N ASN A 108 10.28 31.60 4.58
CA ASN A 108 11.30 32.65 4.65
C ASN A 108 12.50 32.32 3.75
N PRO A 109 13.23 33.33 3.28
CA PRO A 109 14.50 33.09 2.60
C PRO A 109 15.52 32.48 3.56
N GLU A 110 16.38 31.61 3.05
CA GLU A 110 17.52 31.09 3.80
C GLU A 110 18.40 32.28 4.25
N PRO A 111 18.74 32.39 5.55
CA PRO A 111 19.57 33.49 6.05
C PRO A 111 21.01 33.39 5.55
N ASP A 112 21.46 32.17 5.24
CA ASP A 112 22.77 31.86 4.69
C ASP A 112 22.74 30.51 3.93
N HIS A 113 23.90 30.06 3.47
CA HIS A 113 24.05 28.78 2.78
C HIS A 113 24.06 27.62 3.78
N HIS A 114 23.49 26.46 3.44
CA HIS A 114 23.42 25.24 4.30
C HIS A 114 24.78 24.75 4.86
N SER A 115 25.91 25.20 4.31
CA SER A 115 27.23 24.96 4.87
C SER A 115 27.47 25.68 6.20
N LYS A 116 26.64 26.68 6.55
CA LYS A 116 26.67 27.43 7.81
C LYS A 116 25.72 26.89 8.88
N MET A 117 25.02 25.77 8.62
CA MET A 117 24.25 25.07 9.65
C MET A 117 25.09 24.88 10.91
N SER A 118 24.49 25.12 12.07
CA SER A 118 25.17 24.92 13.34
C SER A 118 25.60 23.46 13.52
N GLU A 119 26.54 23.22 14.44
CA GLU A 119 26.98 21.86 14.77
C GLU A 119 25.80 20.98 15.23
N TYR A 120 24.87 21.57 15.99
CA TYR A 120 23.68 20.88 16.48
C TYR A 120 22.70 20.51 15.35
N GLU A 121 22.44 21.42 14.42
CA GLU A 121 21.59 21.14 13.25
C GLU A 121 22.22 20.11 12.33
N THR A 122 23.54 20.20 12.13
CA THR A 122 24.30 19.21 11.35
C THR A 122 24.20 17.84 11.98
N LYS A 123 24.43 17.70 13.29
CA LYS A 123 24.28 16.43 14.02
C LYS A 123 22.86 15.85 13.92
N TYR A 124 21.85 16.70 14.04
CA TYR A 124 20.46 16.30 13.87
C TYR A 124 20.20 15.75 12.46
N PHE A 125 20.58 16.50 11.42
CA PHE A 125 20.37 16.06 10.03
C PHE A 125 21.16 14.79 9.72
N THR A 126 22.41 14.66 10.19
CA THR A 126 23.19 13.41 10.06
C THR A 126 22.46 12.22 10.68
N HIS A 127 21.75 12.40 11.80
CA HIS A 127 20.94 11.34 12.41
C HIS A 127 19.73 10.95 11.55
N VAL A 128 19.03 11.93 10.96
CA VAL A 128 17.95 11.67 9.99
C VAL A 128 18.51 10.86 8.81
N PHE A 129 19.60 11.36 8.22
CA PHE A 129 20.22 10.77 7.04
C PHE A 129 20.70 9.34 7.28
N LYS A 130 21.28 9.06 8.45
CA LYS A 130 21.67 7.70 8.84
C LYS A 130 20.51 6.70 8.74
N TRP A 131 19.31 7.11 9.16
CA TRP A 131 18.13 6.23 9.08
C TRP A 131 17.57 6.14 7.67
N TYR A 132 17.64 7.22 6.89
CA TYR A 132 17.33 7.19 5.45
C TYR A 132 18.22 6.19 4.71
N GLU A 133 19.55 6.34 4.83
CA GLU A 133 20.54 5.46 4.21
C GLU A 133 20.30 3.99 4.59
N LYS A 134 20.10 3.72 5.88
CA LYS A 134 19.89 2.35 6.38
C LYS A 134 18.65 1.68 5.80
N HIS A 135 17.57 2.43 5.52
CA HIS A 135 16.29 1.88 5.06
C HIS A 135 16.00 2.14 3.59
N PHE A 136 16.92 2.79 2.86
CA PHE A 136 16.74 3.11 1.44
C PHE A 136 16.37 1.88 0.59
N HIS A 137 16.97 0.72 0.91
CA HIS A 137 16.69 -0.55 0.27
C HIS A 137 15.20 -0.98 0.33
N LEU A 138 14.47 -0.63 1.40
CA LEU A 138 13.04 -0.98 1.52
C LEU A 138 12.22 -0.34 0.40
N PHE A 139 12.54 0.89 0.03
CA PHE A 139 11.87 1.64 -1.02
C PHE A 139 12.28 1.14 -2.42
N GLU A 140 13.54 0.72 -2.58
CA GLU A 140 14.02 0.07 -3.81
C GLU A 140 13.28 -1.26 -4.02
N GLU A 141 13.20 -2.09 -2.98
CA GLU A 141 12.49 -3.38 -2.99
C GLU A 141 11.01 -3.20 -3.29
N ALA A 142 10.34 -2.23 -2.65
CA ALA A 142 8.94 -1.93 -2.91
C ALA A 142 8.72 -1.49 -4.37
N THR A 143 9.61 -0.66 -4.92
CA THR A 143 9.53 -0.22 -6.33
C THR A 143 9.77 -1.38 -7.29
N LYS A 144 10.73 -2.26 -6.98
CA LYS A 144 11.03 -3.46 -7.77
C LYS A 144 9.84 -4.41 -7.77
N GLN A 145 9.24 -4.65 -6.61
CA GLN A 145 8.05 -5.48 -6.46
C GLN A 145 6.89 -4.90 -7.29
N ALA A 146 6.68 -3.57 -7.26
CA ALA A 146 5.71 -2.89 -8.11
C ALA A 146 5.90 -3.13 -9.60
N LEU A 147 7.14 -3.06 -10.08
CA LEU A 147 7.45 -3.33 -11.47
C LEU A 147 7.24 -4.80 -11.84
N ASP A 148 7.62 -5.73 -10.97
CA ASP A 148 7.50 -7.16 -11.23
C ASP A 148 6.04 -7.62 -11.25
N ASP A 149 5.24 -7.11 -10.34
CA ASP A 149 3.81 -7.40 -10.27
C ASP A 149 3.04 -6.74 -11.42
N PHE A 150 3.44 -5.53 -11.84
CA PHE A 150 2.95 -4.94 -13.08
C PHE A 150 3.19 -5.86 -14.29
N LYS A 151 4.40 -6.37 -14.45
CA LYS A 151 4.75 -7.29 -15.55
C LYS A 151 3.95 -8.59 -15.52
N LYS A 152 3.50 -9.02 -14.33
CA LYS A 152 2.63 -10.19 -14.15
C LYS A 152 1.13 -9.87 -14.30
N GLY A 153 0.76 -8.59 -14.43
CA GLY A 153 -0.62 -8.13 -14.54
C GLY A 153 -1.34 -7.91 -13.21
N TYR A 154 -0.61 -7.82 -12.09
CA TYR A 154 -1.15 -7.76 -10.72
C TYR A 154 -1.22 -6.35 -10.12
N LEU A 155 -1.01 -5.27 -10.88
CA LEU A 155 -0.99 -3.90 -10.33
C LEU A 155 -2.27 -3.50 -9.57
N GLY A 156 -3.40 -4.15 -9.85
CA GLY A 156 -4.64 -3.97 -9.10
C GLY A 156 -4.58 -4.41 -7.63
N SER A 157 -3.54 -5.14 -7.21
CA SER A 157 -3.38 -5.73 -5.87
C SER A 157 -2.44 -4.95 -4.93
N PHE A 158 -1.85 -3.83 -5.37
CA PHE A 158 -0.86 -3.07 -4.55
C PHE A 158 -1.45 -2.38 -3.32
N ALA A 159 -2.72 -1.96 -3.40
CA ALA A 159 -3.38 -1.28 -2.29
C ALA A 159 -3.48 -2.18 -1.05
N ASP A 160 -3.62 -3.51 -1.25
CA ASP A 160 -3.74 -4.48 -0.16
C ASP A 160 -2.44 -4.69 0.62
N PHE A 161 -1.28 -4.50 -0.03
CA PHE A 161 0.03 -4.61 0.64
C PHE A 161 0.31 -3.43 1.60
N SER A 162 -0.13 -2.22 1.26
CA SER A 162 0.06 -1.03 2.10
C SER A 162 -0.82 -1.03 3.36
N LEU A 163 -1.88 -1.85 3.37
CA LEU A 163 -2.76 -2.10 4.51
C LEU A 163 -2.29 -3.25 5.42
N GLN A 164 -1.30 -4.05 4.99
CA GLN A 164 -0.80 -5.20 5.75
C GLN A 164 0.37 -4.87 6.71
N ASN A 165 1.10 -3.76 6.49
CA ASN A 165 2.20 -3.36 7.39
C ASN A 165 1.74 -2.63 8.66
N ASN A 166 0.45 -2.31 8.76
CA ASN A 166 -0.22 -1.98 10.01
C ASN A 166 -1.53 -2.73 10.01
N LEU A 167 -1.57 -3.95 10.57
CA LEU A 167 -2.71 -4.53 11.28
C LEU A 167 -2.36 -5.98 11.63
N GLN A 168 -2.79 -6.41 12.81
CA GLN A 168 -2.86 -7.83 13.17
C GLN A 168 -3.51 -8.64 12.03
N PRO A 169 -3.14 -9.93 11.82
CA PRO A 169 -3.68 -10.73 10.74
C PRO A 169 -5.21 -10.62 10.73
N LYS A 170 -5.77 -10.11 9.63
CA LYS A 170 -7.23 -9.98 9.44
C LYS A 170 -7.85 -11.34 9.69
N GLN A 171 -8.55 -11.50 10.81
CA GLN A 171 -9.15 -12.78 11.17
C GLN A 171 -10.23 -13.10 10.14
N LYS A 172 -9.97 -14.10 9.29
CA LYS A 172 -10.93 -14.56 8.29
C LYS A 172 -12.15 -15.16 8.99
N LEU A 173 -13.31 -14.98 8.38
CA LEU A 173 -14.53 -15.61 8.87
C LEU A 173 -14.44 -17.13 8.66
N LYS A 174 -14.34 -17.86 9.78
CA LYS A 174 -14.26 -19.32 9.75
C LYS A 174 -15.62 -19.94 9.47
N THR A 175 -15.71 -20.67 8.38
CA THR A 175 -16.91 -21.40 7.98
C THR A 175 -16.74 -22.91 8.20
N ASN A 176 -17.86 -23.62 8.36
CA ASN A 176 -17.87 -25.09 8.33
C ASN A 176 -18.09 -25.63 6.90
N LEU A 177 -17.84 -24.80 5.88
CA LEU A 177 -18.06 -25.11 4.48
C LEU A 177 -16.75 -25.51 3.80
N THR A 178 -16.82 -26.37 2.79
CA THR A 178 -15.70 -26.60 1.89
C THR A 178 -15.54 -25.43 0.91
N VAL A 179 -14.37 -25.32 0.27
CA VAL A 179 -14.11 -24.27 -0.74
C VAL A 179 -15.14 -24.30 -1.87
N LYS A 180 -15.56 -25.50 -2.29
CA LYS A 180 -16.57 -25.69 -3.34
C LYS A 180 -17.96 -25.23 -2.91
N GLU A 181 -18.35 -25.54 -1.67
CA GLU A 181 -19.60 -25.06 -1.08
C GLU A 181 -19.60 -23.53 -0.95
N ILE A 182 -18.49 -22.93 -0.49
CA ILE A 182 -18.38 -21.46 -0.41
C ILE A 182 -18.55 -20.85 -1.80
N ALA A 183 -17.83 -21.36 -2.80
CA ALA A 183 -17.93 -20.85 -4.18
C ALA A 183 -19.35 -20.94 -4.73
N TYR A 184 -20.07 -22.05 -4.46
CA TYR A 184 -21.44 -22.20 -4.93
C TYR A 184 -22.43 -21.26 -4.24
N LEU A 185 -22.28 -20.99 -2.94
CA LEU A 185 -23.12 -20.01 -2.25
C LEU A 185 -23.02 -18.63 -2.92
N PHE A 186 -21.79 -18.14 -3.11
CA PHE A 186 -21.56 -16.85 -3.73
C PHE A 186 -22.00 -16.82 -5.19
N ARG A 187 -21.91 -17.95 -5.89
CA ARG A 187 -22.51 -18.09 -7.23
C ARG A 187 -24.02 -17.92 -7.19
N ALA A 188 -24.72 -18.63 -6.30
CA ALA A 188 -26.18 -18.51 -6.19
C ALA A 188 -26.61 -17.07 -5.87
N LEU A 189 -25.91 -16.39 -4.95
CA LEU A 189 -26.18 -14.99 -4.63
C LEU A 189 -25.93 -14.06 -5.82
N HIS A 190 -24.87 -14.29 -6.58
CA HIS A 190 -24.53 -13.51 -7.77
C HIS A 190 -25.53 -13.74 -8.91
N ASP A 191 -25.88 -15.01 -9.18
CA ASP A 191 -26.79 -15.40 -10.25
C ASP A 191 -28.24 -14.90 -9.98
N GLU A 192 -28.64 -14.80 -8.71
CA GLU A 192 -29.90 -14.18 -8.28
C GLU A 192 -29.85 -12.64 -8.17
N GLY A 193 -28.71 -12.01 -8.48
CA GLY A 193 -28.56 -10.55 -8.43
C GLY A 193 -28.60 -9.95 -7.02
N ILE A 194 -28.40 -10.78 -5.98
CA ILE A 194 -28.35 -10.32 -4.58
C ILE A 194 -27.02 -9.60 -4.32
N ILE A 195 -25.96 -10.03 -5.00
CA ILE A 195 -24.64 -9.39 -4.96
C ILE A 195 -24.16 -9.14 -6.39
N GLU A 196 -23.46 -8.03 -6.59
CA GLU A 196 -22.88 -7.67 -7.89
C GLU A 196 -21.40 -7.34 -7.72
N SER A 197 -20.60 -7.67 -8.74
CA SER A 197 -19.21 -7.24 -8.82
C SER A 197 -18.89 -6.72 -10.21
N ARG A 198 -18.01 -5.72 -10.28
CA ARG A 198 -17.60 -5.10 -11.56
C ARG A 198 -16.87 -6.11 -12.45
N GLN A 199 -16.05 -6.97 -11.83
CA GLN A 199 -15.49 -8.16 -12.45
C GLN A 199 -15.71 -9.38 -11.53
N LYS A 200 -15.91 -10.56 -12.11
CA LYS A 200 -16.00 -11.82 -11.33
C LYS A 200 -14.73 -12.10 -10.52
N THR A 201 -13.58 -11.66 -11.03
CA THR A 201 -12.29 -11.77 -10.33
C THR A 201 -12.30 -11.06 -8.97
N ASP A 202 -12.96 -9.90 -8.88
CA ASP A 202 -13.07 -9.13 -7.63
C ASP A 202 -13.82 -9.94 -6.56
N LEU A 203 -14.88 -10.63 -6.98
CA LEU A 203 -15.65 -11.51 -6.11
C LEU A 203 -14.80 -12.70 -5.62
N PHE A 204 -13.97 -13.28 -6.48
CA PHE A 204 -13.11 -14.41 -6.11
C PHE A 204 -12.03 -14.01 -5.09
N ASN A 205 -11.42 -12.84 -5.29
CA ASN A 205 -10.44 -12.29 -4.36
C ASN A 205 -11.09 -11.95 -3.02
N PHE A 206 -12.25 -11.31 -3.04
CA PHE A 206 -13.02 -11.01 -1.83
C PHE A 206 -13.29 -12.27 -1.00
N ILE A 207 -13.71 -13.37 -1.64
CA ILE A 207 -13.98 -14.63 -0.95
C ILE A 207 -12.68 -15.19 -0.32
N ALA A 208 -11.58 -15.21 -1.07
CA ALA A 208 -10.29 -15.76 -0.62
C ALA A 208 -9.68 -14.98 0.57
N GLU A 209 -9.87 -13.66 0.58
CA GLU A 209 -9.33 -12.76 1.61
C GLU A 209 -10.15 -12.76 2.90
N ASN A 210 -11.46 -12.98 2.81
CA ASN A 210 -12.36 -12.78 3.95
C ASN A 210 -12.88 -14.09 4.57
N PHE A 211 -12.79 -15.22 3.87
CA PHE A 211 -13.34 -16.50 4.35
C PHE A 211 -12.25 -17.56 4.52
N SER A 212 -12.42 -18.39 5.56
CA SER A 212 -11.71 -19.67 5.69
C SER A 212 -12.68 -20.84 5.65
N SER A 213 -12.20 -21.96 5.13
CA SER A 213 -13.00 -23.18 4.94
C SER A 213 -12.84 -24.13 6.13
N LYS A 214 -13.70 -25.16 6.18
CA LYS A 214 -13.62 -26.24 7.16
C LYS A 214 -12.25 -26.92 7.22
N GLN A 215 -11.55 -27.00 6.08
CA GLN A 215 -10.32 -27.78 5.92
C GLN A 215 -9.07 -26.93 5.72
N LYS A 216 -9.22 -25.66 5.33
CA LYS A 216 -8.10 -24.78 4.98
C LYS A 216 -8.37 -23.35 5.44
N GLU A 217 -7.40 -22.80 6.17
CA GLU A 217 -7.36 -21.40 6.60
C GLU A 217 -7.09 -20.45 5.43
N ASP A 218 -6.24 -20.88 4.49
CA ASP A 218 -5.99 -20.19 3.24
C ASP A 218 -6.70 -20.84 2.06
N ILE A 219 -7.55 -20.04 1.42
CA ILE A 219 -8.27 -20.38 0.19
C ILE A 219 -7.66 -19.55 -0.93
N SER A 220 -7.37 -20.14 -2.09
CA SER A 220 -6.86 -19.39 -3.24
C SER A 220 -8.00 -18.90 -4.12
N ALA A 221 -7.90 -17.67 -4.64
CA ALA A 221 -8.88 -17.12 -5.59
C ALA A 221 -9.06 -18.01 -6.82
N ASN A 222 -7.99 -18.65 -7.32
CA ASN A 222 -8.06 -19.61 -8.42
C ASN A 222 -8.89 -20.86 -8.08
N SER A 223 -8.82 -21.35 -6.84
CA SER A 223 -9.64 -22.49 -6.41
C SER A 223 -11.12 -22.11 -6.33
N ILE A 224 -11.43 -20.88 -5.90
CA ILE A 224 -12.79 -20.34 -5.90
C ILE A 224 -13.29 -20.17 -7.32
N LYS A 225 -12.50 -19.55 -8.21
CA LYS A 225 -12.85 -19.38 -9.64
C LYS A 225 -13.24 -20.71 -10.28
N ASN A 226 -12.40 -21.74 -10.15
CA ASN A 226 -12.66 -23.03 -10.77
C ASN A 226 -13.95 -23.68 -10.26
N ALA A 227 -14.21 -23.61 -8.95
CA ALA A 227 -15.43 -24.14 -8.34
C ALA A 227 -16.67 -23.28 -8.60
N PHE A 228 -16.48 -21.96 -8.80
CA PHE A 228 -17.53 -21.03 -9.15
C PHE A 228 -17.96 -21.23 -10.60
N ASP A 229 -17.02 -21.25 -11.55
CA ASP A 229 -17.32 -21.42 -12.98
C ASP A 229 -17.90 -22.81 -13.27
N THR A 230 -17.36 -23.84 -12.61
CA THR A 230 -17.78 -25.24 -12.76
C THR A 230 -18.16 -25.83 -11.40
N PRO A 231 -19.45 -25.75 -10.99
CA PRO A 231 -19.93 -26.23 -9.72
C PRO A 231 -19.76 -27.73 -9.57
N ASP A 232 -19.32 -28.16 -8.39
CA ASP A 232 -19.26 -29.57 -8.02
C ASP A 232 -20.66 -30.07 -7.65
N PHE A 233 -21.04 -31.23 -8.17
CA PHE A 233 -22.35 -31.83 -7.93
C PHE A 233 -22.70 -31.94 -6.43
N ASN A 234 -21.73 -32.35 -5.58
CA ASN A 234 -21.98 -32.49 -4.15
C ASN A 234 -22.18 -31.13 -3.46
N ALA A 235 -21.52 -30.08 -3.94
CA ALA A 235 -21.71 -28.73 -3.43
C ALA A 235 -23.10 -28.17 -3.80
N VAL A 236 -23.60 -28.49 -5.01
CA VAL A 236 -24.95 -28.15 -5.44
C VAL A 236 -25.99 -28.86 -4.56
N ASP A 237 -25.88 -30.18 -4.40
CA ASP A 237 -26.81 -30.98 -3.58
C ASP A 237 -26.85 -30.49 -2.13
N PHE A 238 -25.68 -30.20 -1.55
CA PHE A 238 -25.57 -29.64 -0.20
C PHE A 238 -26.37 -28.33 -0.07
N TRP A 239 -26.22 -27.40 -1.02
CA TRP A 239 -26.90 -26.12 -0.96
C TRP A 239 -28.38 -26.21 -1.31
N GLN A 240 -28.80 -27.13 -2.19
CA GLN A 240 -30.21 -27.39 -2.45
C GLN A 240 -30.96 -27.79 -1.18
N GLU A 241 -30.35 -28.65 -0.35
CA GLU A 241 -30.89 -29.00 0.97
C GLU A 241 -31.01 -27.75 1.87
N LYS A 242 -29.94 -26.93 1.96
CA LYS A 242 -29.95 -25.72 2.80
C LYS A 242 -30.95 -24.67 2.33
N PHE A 243 -31.08 -24.44 1.03
CA PHE A 243 -32.07 -23.53 0.47
C PHE A 243 -33.50 -24.00 0.75
N THR A 244 -33.76 -25.31 0.69
CA THR A 244 -35.06 -25.87 1.09
C THR A 244 -35.36 -25.58 2.56
N HIS A 245 -34.38 -25.76 3.45
CA HIS A 245 -34.51 -25.40 4.86
C HIS A 245 -34.76 -23.91 5.08
N PHE A 246 -34.05 -23.04 4.36
CA PHE A 246 -34.25 -21.58 4.43
C PHE A 246 -35.64 -21.18 3.96
N MET A 247 -36.12 -21.73 2.84
CA MET A 247 -37.48 -21.51 2.35
C MET A 247 -38.53 -21.94 3.39
N GLN A 248 -38.40 -23.15 3.96
CA GLN A 248 -39.33 -23.64 4.97
C GLN A 248 -39.34 -22.75 6.22
N LYS A 249 -38.17 -22.27 6.66
CA LYS A 249 -38.06 -21.33 7.78
C LYS A 249 -38.73 -20.00 7.48
N ALA A 250 -38.47 -19.41 6.30
CA ALA A 250 -39.10 -18.17 5.87
C ALA A 250 -40.63 -18.28 5.80
N LYS A 251 -41.18 -19.43 5.37
CA LYS A 251 -42.63 -19.69 5.41
C LYS A 251 -43.17 -19.68 6.85
N LYS A 252 -42.52 -20.40 7.77
CA LYS A 252 -42.93 -20.41 9.19
C LYS A 252 -42.86 -19.03 9.84
N ASP A 253 -41.84 -18.25 9.52
CA ASP A 253 -41.68 -16.90 10.08
C ASP A 253 -42.73 -15.91 9.55
N LYS A 254 -43.33 -16.18 8.38
CA LYS A 254 -44.46 -15.41 7.82
C LYS A 254 -45.81 -15.78 8.44
N GLU A 255 -45.92 -16.95 9.05
CA GLU A 255 -47.13 -17.45 9.72
C GLU A 255 -47.23 -17.01 11.19
N LYS A 256 -46.21 -16.30 11.71
CA LYS A 256 -46.21 -15.62 13.01
C LYS A 256 -46.72 -14.19 12.89
#